data_AF-A0A9E4T488-F1
#
_entry.id   AF-A0A9E4T488-F1
#
_cell.length_a   1.000
_cell.length_b   1.000
_cell.length_c   1.000
_cell.angle_alpha   90.00
_cell.angle_beta   90.00
_cell.angle_gamma   90.00
#
_symmetry.space_group_name_H-M   'P 1'
#
loop_
_entity.id
_entity.type
_entity.pdbx_description
1 polymer ?
#
loop_
_entity_poly.entity_id
_entity_poly.type
_entity_poly.pdbx_seq_one_letter_code
_entity_poly.pdbx_strand_id
1 'polypeptide(L)' 'MPSLSIKNVPDVLIERLRVRAKGNHRSLQGEIMSILEDATLAPPKLTVRELGERIRRLGLRTGDDSTRWIRELRDAR' A
#
# COMPACT_ATOMS: atom_id res chain seq x y z
N MET A 1 7.14 -25.43 11.27
CA MET A 1 7.04 -24.04 10.79
C MET A 1 8.14 -23.81 9.77
N PRO A 2 7.87 -23.24 8.58
CA PRO A 2 8.93 -22.94 7.62
C PRO A 2 9.85 -21.83 8.16
N SER A 3 11.16 -21.98 7.98
CA SER A 3 12.16 -20.97 8.34
C SER A 3 12.94 -20.54 7.10
N LEU A 4 13.13 -19.22 6.95
CA LEU A 4 13.95 -18.64 5.88
C LEU A 4 15.27 -18.18 6.50
N SER A 5 16.38 -18.71 6.00
CA SER A 5 17.72 -18.29 6.41
C SER A 5 18.42 -17.66 5.20
N ILE A 6 18.88 -16.42 5.37
CA ILE A 6 19.63 -15.68 4.34
C ILE A 6 21.08 -15.61 4.82
N LYS A 7 21.99 -16.20 4.04
CA LYS A 7 23.44 -16.17 4.34
C LYS A 7 24.09 -14.97 3.68
N ASN A 8 25.22 -14.52 4.25
CA ASN A 8 26.07 -13.45 3.70
C ASN A 8 25.35 -12.10 3.53
N VAL A 9 24.48 -11.74 4.48
CA VAL A 9 23.85 -10.42 4.50
C VAL A 9 24.90 -9.38 4.91
N PRO A 10 25.16 -8.32 4.11
CA PRO A 10 26.11 -7.28 4.50
C PRO A 10 25.68 -6.57 5.78
N ASP A 11 26.62 -6.27 6.68
CA ASP A 11 26.33 -5.62 7.98
C ASP A 11 25.60 -4.29 7.81
N VAL A 12 25.98 -3.51 6.79
CA VAL A 12 25.32 -2.24 6.45
C VAL A 12 23.84 -2.44 6.16
N LEU A 13 23.47 -3.57 5.55
CA LEU A 13 22.07 -3.89 5.25
C LEU A 13 21.30 -4.29 6.52
N ILE A 14 21.93 -5.07 7.40
CA ILE A 14 21.36 -5.42 8.72
C ILE A 14 21.06 -4.14 9.52
N GLU A 15 21.99 -3.20 9.58
CA GLU A 15 21.79 -1.95 10.32
C GLU A 15 20.67 -1.09 9.72
N ARG A 16 20.60 -0.96 8.39
CA ARG A 16 19.50 -0.26 7.72
C ARG A 16 18.15 -0.90 8.02
N LEU A 17 18.07 -2.22 8.00
CA LEU A 17 16.84 -2.95 8.35
C LEU A 17 16.48 -2.76 9.82
N ARG A 18 17.45 -2.74 10.74
CA ARG A 18 17.20 -2.49 12.17
C ARG A 18 16.66 -1.09 12.42
N VAL A 19 17.25 -0.07 11.79
CA VAL A 19 16.77 1.32 11.88
C VAL A 19 15.34 1.42 11.36
N ARG A 20 15.06 0.82 10.20
CA ARG A 20 13.72 0.79 9.61
C ARG A 20 12.70 0.07 10.50
N ALA A 21 13.06 -1.10 11.02
CA ALA A 21 12.22 -1.87 11.94
C ALA A 21 11.88 -1.07 13.20
N LYS A 22 12.87 -0.36 13.79
CA LYS A 22 12.65 0.52 14.95
C LYS A 22 11.70 1.67 14.62
N GLY A 23 11.85 2.29 13.44
CA GLY A 23 10.95 3.36 12.97
C GLY A 23 9.51 2.87 12.74
N ASN A 24 9.35 1.61 12.35
CA ASN A 24 8.05 0.97 12.14
C ASN A 24 7.50 0.27 13.41
N HIS A 25 8.18 0.39 14.56
CA HIS A 25 7.85 -0.29 15.81
C HIS A 25 7.72 -1.82 15.69
N ARG A 26 8.58 -2.44 14.87
CA ARG A 26 8.59 -3.88 14.60
C ARG A 26 9.92 -4.52 14.98
N SER A 27 9.91 -5.83 15.23
CA SER A 27 11.14 -6.62 15.30
C SER A 27 11.80 -6.73 13.93
N LEU A 28 13.09 -7.08 13.86
CA LEU A 28 13.79 -7.29 12.59
C LEU A 28 13.12 -8.37 11.74
N GLN A 29 12.71 -9.48 12.36
CA GLN A 29 11.96 -10.55 11.68
C GLN A 29 10.61 -10.04 11.16
N GLY A 30 9.88 -9.25 11.95
CA GLY A 30 8.60 -8.67 11.54
C GLY A 30 8.75 -7.67 10.38
N GLU A 31 9.83 -6.89 10.35
CA GLU A 31 10.12 -5.99 9.23
C GLU A 31 10.43 -6.77 7.95
N ILE A 32 11.22 -7.83 8.03
CA ILE A 32 11.51 -8.69 6.88
C ILE A 32 10.21 -9.33 6.36
N MET A 33 9.36 -9.83 7.24
CA MET A 33 8.06 -10.38 6.85
C MET A 33 7.18 -9.33 6.16
N SER A 34 7.09 -8.12 6.70
CA SER A 34 6.32 -7.05 6.05
C SER A 34 6.86 -6.67 4.67
N ILE A 35 8.19 -6.67 4.48
CA ILE A 35 8.79 -6.39 3.16
C ILE A 35 8.45 -7.51 2.18
N LEU A 36 8.46 -8.77 2.63
CA LEU A 36 8.10 -9.92 1.78
C LEU A 36 6.61 -9.90 1.44
N GLU A 37 5.74 -9.58 2.40
CA GLU A 37 4.30 -9.40 2.18
C GLU A 37 4.06 -8.27 1.17
N ASP A 38 4.68 -7.10 1.33
CA ASP A 38 4.58 -6.01 0.37
C ASP A 38 5.10 -6.40 -1.01
N ALA A 39 6.18 -7.18 -1.10
CA ALA A 39 6.74 -7.60 -2.38
C ALA A 39 5.89 -8.66 -3.11
N THR A 40 5.10 -9.46 -2.38
CA THR A 40 4.34 -10.59 -2.93
C THR A 40 2.84 -10.33 -3.04
N LEU A 41 2.28 -9.54 -2.12
CA LEU A 41 0.84 -9.25 -2.02
C LEU A 41 0.48 -7.86 -2.55
N ALA A 42 1.42 -6.91 -2.62
CA ALA A 42 1.06 -5.62 -3.17
C ALA A 42 0.60 -5.81 -4.62
N PRO A 43 -0.63 -5.38 -4.98
CA PRO A 43 -0.99 -5.32 -6.38
C PRO A 43 0.10 -4.50 -7.09
N PRO A 44 0.47 -4.88 -8.33
CA PRO A 44 1.52 -4.18 -9.07
C PRO A 44 1.27 -2.68 -8.94
N LYS A 45 2.28 -1.91 -8.53
CA LYS A 45 2.12 -0.46 -8.31
C LYS A 45 1.55 0.16 -9.59
N LEU A 46 0.23 0.37 -9.61
CA LEU A 46 -0.44 0.95 -10.76
C LEU A 46 -0.07 2.41 -10.79
N THR A 47 0.49 2.85 -11.91
CA THR A 47 0.55 4.28 -12.21
C THR A 47 -0.87 4.85 -12.22
N VAL A 48 -1.00 6.14 -11.92
CA VAL A 48 -2.30 6.85 -11.98
C VAL A 48 -3.00 6.63 -13.34
N ARG A 49 -2.20 6.58 -14.42
CA ARG A 49 -2.68 6.28 -15.77
C ARG A 49 -3.27 4.88 -15.90
N GLU A 50 -2.56 3.85 -15.44
CA GLU A 50 -3.03 2.46 -15.49
C GLU A 50 -4.27 2.26 -14.61
N LEU A 51 -4.33 2.93 -13.46
CA LEU A 51 -5.50 2.91 -12.59
C LEU A 51 -6.71 3.51 -13.32
N GLY A 52 -6.52 4.65 -13.99
CA GLY A 52 -7.56 5.28 -14.81
C GLY A 52 -8.06 4.39 -15.95
N GLU A 53 -7.16 3.68 -16.65
CA GLU A 53 -7.56 2.70 -17.67
C GLU A 53 -8.30 1.49 -17.10
N ARG A 54 -7.91 1.04 -15.91
CA ARG A 54 -8.59 -0.05 -15.23
C ARG A 54 -10.00 0.34 -14.78
N ILE A 55 -10.17 1.53 -14.22
CA ILE A 55 -11.48 2.10 -13.86
C ILE A 55 -12.38 2.23 -15.09
N ARG A 56 -11.84 2.72 -16.22
CA ARG A 56 -12.57 2.80 -17.49
C ARG A 56 -13.03 1.43 -18.00
N ARG A 57 -12.16 0.42 -17.96
CA ARG A 57 -12.50 -0.97 -18.37
C ARG A 57 -13.59 -1.59 -17.49
N LEU A 58 -13.60 -1.28 -16.20
CA LEU A 58 -14.60 -1.76 -15.27
C LEU A 58 -15.95 -1.03 -15.41
N GLY A 59 -16.03 0.02 -16.24
CA GLY A 59 -17.26 0.78 -16.46
C GLY A 59 -17.75 1.54 -15.23
N LEU A 60 -16.90 1.70 -14.22
CA LEU A 60 -17.23 2.43 -12.99
C LEU A 60 -17.38 3.91 -13.33
N ARG A 61 -18.58 4.44 -13.11
CA ARG A 61 -18.89 5.85 -13.24
C ARG A 61 -19.07 6.43 -11.85
N THR A 62 -18.37 7.53 -11.56
CA THR A 62 -18.71 8.35 -10.39
C THR A 62 -20.03 9.05 -10.71
N GLY A 63 -21.08 8.75 -9.93
CA GLY A 63 -22.37 9.42 -10.04
C GLY A 63 -22.30 10.90 -9.64
N ASP A 64 -23.33 11.67 -9.97
CA ASP A 64 -23.46 13.08 -9.60
C ASP A 64 -24.03 13.29 -8.19
N ASP A 65 -24.10 12.23 -7.38
CA ASP A 65 -24.65 12.22 -6.02
C ASP A 65 -24.08 13.36 -5.16
N SER A 66 -22.79 13.68 -5.34
CA SER A 66 -22.14 14.78 -4.62
C SER A 66 -22.79 16.13 -4.93
N THR A 67 -23.14 16.38 -6.19
CA THR A 67 -23.80 17.63 -6.62
C THR A 67 -25.22 17.70 -6.08
N ARG A 68 -25.93 16.57 -6.07
CA ARG A 68 -27.27 16.46 -5.48
C ARG A 68 -27.23 16.79 -3.99
N TRP A 69 -26.34 16.16 -3.23
CA TRP A 69 -26.21 16.38 -1.78
C TRP A 69 -25.84 17.83 -1.44
N ILE A 70 -24.95 18.46 -2.22
CA ILE A 70 -24.59 19.88 -2.02
C ILE A 70 -25.80 20.80 -2.22
N ARG A 71 -26.64 20.52 -3.24
CA ARG A 71 -27.85 21.30 -3.49
C ARG A 71 -28.88 21.11 -2.38
N GLU A 72 -29.12 19.87 -1.96
CA GLU A 72 -30.03 19.56 -0.85
C GLU A 72 -29.61 20.26 0.45
N LEU A 73 -28.33 20.23 0.81
CA LEU A 73 -27.82 20.90 2.01
C LEU A 73 -27.87 22.43 1.89
N ARG A 74 -27.67 22.99 0.69
CA ARG A 74 -27.76 24.44 0.45
C ARG A 74 -29.20 24.92 0.54
N ASP A 75 -30.13 24.20 -0.08
CA ASP A 75 -31.53 24.60 -0.22
C ASP A 75 -32.34 24.31 1.06
N ALA A 76 -31.77 23.54 2.00
CA ALA A 76 -32.32 23.30 3.34
C ALA A 76 -31.94 24.36 4.40
N ARG A 77 -31.23 25.43 4.02
CA ARG A 77 -30.83 26.54 4.90
C ARG A 77 -31.62 27.81 4.59
#